data_AF-A0A927XX42-F1
#
_entry.id   AF-A0A927XX42-F1
#
_cell.length_a   1.000
_cell.length_b   1.000
_cell.length_c   1.000
_cell.angle_alpha   90.00
_cell.angle_beta   90.00
_cell.angle_gamma   90.00
#
_symmetry.space_group_name_H-M   'P 1'
#
loop_
_entity.id
_entity.type
_entity.pdbx_description
1 polymer ?
#
loop_
_entity_poly.entity_id
_entity_poly.type
_entity_poly.pdbx_seq_one_letter_code
_entity_poly.pdbx_strand_id
1 'polypeptide(L)'
;MKKKLLIGSLLIFILILIGIGMHWIFYSPTIAPKNSWYKAETDFSNIAQIDIVRNYKITGNETESWNADIDDKGRIKCYIIDKKLIISLKSFGEILANENSSKMFSEGKSLESINGINLLNTKNVTNMSEMFYNCGNLRNLDLSNFNTDKVIDMGIMFGGCIEIGELSLQGFNTENVENMAAMFFRCGKLKSLDVSNFNTEKVKNMRNMFSVCEGLEELDISSFDTKNVENMRDMFRNSNKLRSVKIGEKFVYTEDSCLAEGIIIK
;
A
#
# COMPACT_ATOMS: atom_id res chain seq x y z
N MET A 1 -49.57 38.19 -19.98
CA MET A 1 -49.36 37.62 -18.63
C MET A 1 -48.60 36.29 -18.74
N LYS A 2 -47.50 36.18 -17.97
CA LYS A 2 -46.61 35.04 -17.62
C LYS A 2 -47.06 33.62 -18.06
N LYS A 3 -46.19 32.76 -18.60
CA LYS A 3 -45.07 32.07 -17.89
C LYS A 3 -43.95 31.59 -18.84
N LYS A 4 -42.71 31.73 -18.35
CA LYS A 4 -41.44 31.18 -18.83
C LYS A 4 -41.39 29.64 -18.72
N LEU A 5 -40.67 28.98 -19.63
CA LEU A 5 -39.77 27.86 -19.30
C LEU A 5 -38.50 27.97 -20.18
N LEU A 6 -37.35 28.23 -19.54
CA LEU A 6 -36.00 28.17 -20.11
C LEU A 6 -35.59 26.70 -20.33
N ILE A 7 -35.10 26.29 -21.51
CA ILE A 7 -33.68 26.19 -21.94
C ILE A 7 -32.80 25.32 -21.03
N GLY A 8 -32.21 24.26 -21.64
CA GLY A 8 -30.78 23.98 -21.49
C GLY A 8 -30.39 22.67 -20.79
N SER A 9 -29.54 21.89 -21.47
CA SER A 9 -28.67 20.85 -20.90
C SER A 9 -29.27 19.47 -20.57
N LEU A 10 -29.86 18.81 -21.58
CA LEU A 10 -30.00 17.35 -21.59
C LEU A 10 -29.48 16.75 -22.91
N LEU A 11 -28.30 17.19 -23.34
CA LEU A 11 -27.78 16.89 -24.68
C LEU A 11 -26.52 16.02 -24.69
N ILE A 12 -26.23 15.27 -23.63
CA ILE A 12 -25.19 14.23 -23.67
C ILE A 12 -25.68 13.01 -22.86
N PHE A 13 -25.76 11.86 -23.55
CA PHE A 13 -26.05 10.50 -23.05
C PHE A 13 -27.49 9.97 -23.07
N ILE A 14 -28.21 10.16 -24.18
CA ILE A 14 -29.11 9.11 -24.67
C ILE A 14 -28.73 8.84 -26.13
N LEU A 15 -27.67 8.06 -26.33
CA LEU A 15 -27.39 7.43 -27.62
C LEU A 15 -27.92 5.99 -27.55
N ILE A 16 -28.95 5.79 -28.36
CA ILE A 16 -29.54 4.53 -28.77
C ILE A 16 -28.42 3.57 -29.22
N LEU A 17 -28.29 2.42 -28.55
CA LEU A 17 -27.64 1.22 -29.10
C LEU A 17 -28.50 0.01 -28.75
N ILE A 18 -29.67 -0.04 -29.38
CA ILE A 18 -30.43 -1.27 -29.56
C ILE A 18 -29.90 -1.88 -30.86
N GLY A 19 -29.22 -3.03 -30.81
CA GLY A 19 -29.00 -3.86 -32.01
C GLY A 19 -27.56 -4.18 -32.42
N ILE A 20 -26.54 -3.73 -31.69
CA ILE A 20 -25.18 -4.26 -31.80
C ILE A 20 -24.59 -4.21 -30.39
N GLY A 21 -24.20 -5.36 -29.85
CA GLY A 21 -23.60 -5.48 -28.52
C GLY A 21 -22.25 -4.77 -28.46
N MET A 22 -22.24 -3.45 -28.40
CA MET A 22 -21.09 -2.67 -27.96
C MET A 22 -21.07 -2.72 -26.43
N HIS A 23 -20.58 -3.84 -25.91
CA HIS A 23 -19.92 -3.81 -24.62
C HIS A 23 -18.74 -2.83 -24.75
N TRP A 24 -18.92 -1.61 -24.27
CA TRP A 24 -17.78 -0.76 -23.97
C TRP A 24 -17.02 -1.45 -22.83
N ILE A 25 -16.05 -2.29 -23.18
CA ILE A 25 -15.10 -2.81 -22.21
C ILE A 25 -14.22 -1.63 -21.84
N PHE A 26 -14.62 -0.88 -20.83
CA PHE A 26 -13.77 0.13 -20.22
C PHE A 26 -12.67 -0.62 -19.46
N TYR A 27 -11.54 -0.82 -20.13
CA TYR A 27 -10.34 -1.35 -19.48
C TYR A 27 -9.86 -0.32 -18.45
N SER A 28 -9.89 -0.70 -17.18
CA SER A 28 -9.26 0.03 -16.09
C SER A 28 -7.79 0.33 -16.48
N PRO A 29 -7.37 1.60 -16.47
CA PRO A 29 -6.00 1.94 -16.82
C PRO A 29 -5.04 1.45 -15.72
N THR A 30 -3.84 1.10 -16.13
CA THR A 30 -2.77 0.70 -15.21
C THR A 30 -1.83 1.86 -14.97
N ILE A 31 -1.55 2.16 -13.71
CA ILE A 31 -0.53 3.15 -13.33
C ILE A 31 0.87 2.61 -13.68
N ALA A 32 1.80 3.49 -14.04
CA ALA A 32 3.16 3.12 -14.39
C ALA A 32 3.88 2.42 -13.21
N PRO A 33 4.84 1.52 -13.47
CA PRO A 33 5.43 0.65 -12.46
C PRO A 33 6.25 1.42 -11.43
N LYS A 34 6.40 0.81 -10.28
CA LYS A 34 7.22 1.31 -9.17
C LYS A 34 6.89 2.74 -8.77
N ASN A 35 7.88 3.62 -8.65
CA ASN A 35 7.74 5.06 -8.50
C ASN A 35 7.80 5.85 -9.83
N SER A 36 7.88 5.18 -10.99
CA SER A 36 8.02 5.86 -12.31
C SER A 36 6.77 6.62 -12.76
N TRP A 37 5.64 6.37 -12.09
CA TRP A 37 4.41 7.11 -12.32
C TRP A 37 4.47 8.54 -11.77
N TYR A 38 5.33 8.83 -10.79
CA TYR A 38 5.49 10.17 -10.23
C TYR A 38 6.53 10.95 -11.03
N LYS A 39 6.11 12.07 -11.65
CA LYS A 39 6.94 12.84 -12.59
C LYS A 39 7.00 14.35 -12.27
N ALA A 40 6.59 14.74 -11.06
CA ALA A 40 6.69 16.12 -10.63
C ALA A 40 8.14 16.51 -10.28
N GLU A 41 8.43 17.80 -10.42
CA GLU A 41 9.62 18.48 -9.90
C GLU A 41 9.57 18.60 -8.38
N THR A 42 8.36 18.73 -7.79
CA THR A 42 8.16 18.66 -6.34
C THR A 42 8.70 17.33 -5.80
N ASP A 43 9.62 17.38 -4.84
CA ASP A 43 10.12 16.18 -4.15
C ASP A 43 8.97 15.47 -3.43
N PHE A 44 8.78 14.18 -3.73
CA PHE A 44 7.73 13.34 -3.15
C PHE A 44 7.77 13.32 -1.61
N SER A 45 8.95 13.47 -1.01
CA SER A 45 9.11 13.50 0.44
C SER A 45 8.43 14.69 1.14
N ASN A 46 8.09 15.73 0.37
CA ASN A 46 7.36 16.92 0.83
C ASN A 46 5.84 16.82 0.64
N ILE A 47 5.33 15.76 0.02
CA ILE A 47 3.88 15.57 -0.17
C ILE A 47 3.24 15.22 1.18
N ALA A 48 2.28 16.03 1.60
CA ALA A 48 1.60 15.86 2.90
C ALA A 48 0.36 14.96 2.80
N GLN A 49 -0.27 14.90 1.63
CA GLN A 49 -1.51 14.16 1.42
C GLN A 49 -1.62 13.67 -0.02
N ILE A 50 -2.13 12.45 -0.20
CA ILE A 50 -2.51 11.90 -1.50
C ILE A 50 -4.02 11.70 -1.52
N ASP A 51 -4.67 12.18 -2.58
CA ASP A 51 -6.07 11.86 -2.86
C ASP A 51 -6.16 11.12 -4.20
N ILE A 52 -6.62 9.87 -4.15
CA ILE A 52 -6.96 9.09 -5.33
C ILE A 52 -8.46 9.28 -5.57
N VAL A 53 -8.81 9.83 -6.73
CA VAL A 53 -10.20 10.26 -7.03
C VAL A 53 -10.58 9.92 -8.47
N ARG A 54 -11.89 9.98 -8.75
CA ARG A 54 -12.43 9.90 -10.11
C ARG A 54 -12.81 11.28 -10.61
N ASN A 55 -12.55 11.54 -11.89
CA ASN A 55 -12.99 12.72 -12.62
C ASN A 55 -12.70 14.02 -11.87
N TYR A 56 -11.48 14.15 -11.33
CA TYR A 56 -11.07 15.37 -10.65
C TYR A 56 -11.26 16.57 -11.57
N LYS A 57 -11.96 17.58 -11.06
CA LYS A 57 -12.02 18.89 -11.71
C LYS A 57 -11.01 19.76 -11.00
N ILE A 58 -10.14 20.40 -11.77
CA ILE A 58 -9.11 21.28 -11.23
C ILE A 58 -9.79 22.38 -10.43
N THR A 59 -9.54 22.39 -9.12
CA THR A 59 -9.96 23.43 -8.18
C THR A 59 -8.71 23.97 -7.50
N GLY A 60 -8.49 25.27 -7.53
CA GLY A 60 -7.28 25.91 -6.99
C GLY A 60 -6.20 26.17 -8.03
N ASN A 61 -5.00 26.52 -7.55
CA ASN A 61 -3.83 26.83 -8.38
C ASN A 61 -2.96 25.59 -8.53
N GLU A 62 -3.29 24.74 -9.51
CA GLU A 62 -2.40 23.65 -9.94
C GLU A 62 -1.00 24.18 -10.20
N THR A 63 0.01 23.56 -9.57
CA THR A 63 1.41 23.92 -9.80
C THR A 63 2.08 23.00 -10.81
N GLU A 64 1.65 21.74 -10.88
CA GLU A 64 2.22 20.73 -11.78
C GLU A 64 1.15 19.69 -12.15
N SER A 65 1.22 19.13 -13.36
CA SER A 65 0.46 17.94 -13.73
C SER A 65 1.15 17.08 -14.78
N TRP A 66 0.85 15.78 -14.76
CA TRP A 66 1.44 14.82 -15.68
C TRP A 66 0.54 13.59 -15.90
N ASN A 67 0.94 12.76 -16.87
CA ASN A 67 0.32 11.48 -17.14
C ASN A 67 1.05 10.35 -16.39
N ALA A 68 0.28 9.56 -15.63
CA ALA A 68 0.78 8.47 -14.82
C ALA A 68 0.45 7.08 -15.39
N ASP A 69 -0.26 7.00 -16.53
CA ASP A 69 -0.52 5.75 -17.24
C ASP A 69 0.77 5.06 -17.67
N ILE A 70 0.80 3.73 -17.60
CA ILE A 70 1.86 2.95 -18.25
C ILE A 70 1.85 3.09 -19.78
N ASP A 71 0.67 3.26 -20.38
CA ASP A 71 0.49 3.33 -21.84
C ASP A 71 0.33 4.76 -22.37
N ASP A 72 0.60 5.75 -21.53
CA ASP A 72 0.59 7.17 -21.83
C ASP A 72 -0.71 7.70 -22.49
N LYS A 73 -1.87 7.06 -22.23
CA LYS A 73 -3.17 7.47 -22.79
C LYS A 73 -3.88 8.60 -22.04
N GLY A 74 -3.39 8.99 -20.87
CA GLY A 74 -3.88 10.14 -20.13
C GLY A 74 -5.15 9.87 -19.32
N ARG A 75 -5.45 8.59 -19.04
CA ARG A 75 -6.57 8.11 -18.26
C ARG A 75 -6.33 8.26 -16.76
N ILE A 76 -5.09 8.18 -16.30
CA ILE A 76 -4.64 8.52 -14.96
C ILE A 76 -3.80 9.80 -15.06
N LYS A 77 -4.33 10.90 -14.54
CA LYS A 77 -3.60 12.18 -14.46
C LYS A 77 -3.32 12.54 -13.03
N CYS A 78 -2.12 13.05 -12.80
CA CYS A 78 -1.70 13.50 -11.49
C CYS A 78 -1.54 15.02 -11.45
N TYR A 79 -1.72 15.60 -10.27
CA TYR A 79 -1.67 17.04 -10.03
C TYR A 79 -1.01 17.35 -8.68
N ILE A 80 -0.20 18.41 -8.61
CA ILE A 80 0.22 19.02 -7.33
C ILE A 80 -0.58 20.29 -7.08
N ILE A 81 -1.14 20.39 -5.87
CA ILE A 81 -1.88 21.57 -5.39
C ILE A 81 -1.51 21.77 -3.92
N ASP A 82 -0.80 22.84 -3.57
CA ASP A 82 -0.43 23.17 -2.19
C ASP A 82 0.14 21.98 -1.38
N LYS A 83 1.13 21.26 -1.95
CA LYS A 83 1.77 20.04 -1.39
C LYS A 83 0.87 18.80 -1.25
N LYS A 84 -0.33 18.85 -1.82
CA LYS A 84 -1.21 17.70 -1.98
C LYS A 84 -1.06 17.13 -3.38
N LEU A 85 -0.96 15.81 -3.46
CA LEU A 85 -0.96 15.06 -4.71
C LEU A 85 -2.36 14.51 -4.99
N ILE A 86 -2.91 14.84 -6.16
CA ILE A 86 -4.15 14.24 -6.66
C ILE A 86 -3.78 13.20 -7.71
N ILE A 87 -4.28 11.97 -7.59
CA ILE A 87 -4.22 10.92 -8.62
C ILE A 87 -5.64 10.74 -9.15
N SER A 88 -5.91 11.26 -10.34
CA SER A 88 -7.25 11.29 -10.93
C SER A 88 -7.42 10.27 -12.05
N LEU A 89 -8.37 9.36 -11.86
CA LEU A 89 -8.90 8.50 -12.92
C LEU A 89 -9.95 9.26 -13.75
N LYS A 90 -9.73 9.42 -15.05
CA LYS A 90 -10.65 10.10 -15.99
C LYS A 90 -11.78 9.23 -16.53
N SER A 91 -12.10 8.14 -15.85
CA SER A 91 -13.15 7.20 -16.24
C SER A 91 -13.88 6.66 -15.02
N PHE A 92 -14.95 5.90 -15.28
CA PHE A 92 -15.52 5.00 -14.28
C PHE A 92 -14.57 3.81 -14.02
N GLY A 93 -14.71 3.13 -12.87
CA GLY A 93 -13.90 1.97 -12.50
C GLY A 93 -12.76 2.29 -11.53
N GLU A 94 -11.70 1.50 -11.58
CA GLU A 94 -10.55 1.58 -10.67
C GLU A 94 -9.26 1.84 -11.45
N ILE A 95 -8.20 2.22 -10.74
CA ILE A 95 -6.84 2.24 -11.24
C ILE A 95 -6.24 0.87 -10.98
N LEU A 96 -5.76 0.18 -12.01
CA LEU A 96 -4.98 -1.04 -11.81
C LEU A 96 -3.59 -0.65 -11.31
N ALA A 97 -3.19 -1.17 -10.15
CA ALA A 97 -1.80 -1.13 -9.74
C ALA A 97 -0.96 -1.97 -10.70
N ASN A 98 0.27 -1.54 -10.96
CA ASN A 98 1.17 -2.28 -11.82
C ASN A 98 1.57 -3.61 -11.17
N GLU A 99 1.85 -4.65 -11.97
CA GLU A 99 2.38 -5.91 -11.45
C GLU A 99 3.59 -5.68 -10.51
N ASN A 100 4.50 -4.78 -10.89
CA ASN A 100 5.55 -4.30 -10.02
C ASN A 100 5.15 -2.95 -9.41
N SER A 101 4.54 -3.01 -8.23
CA SER A 101 4.17 -1.84 -7.41
C SER A 101 5.20 -1.54 -6.31
N SER A 102 6.41 -2.09 -6.40
CA SER A 102 7.46 -1.78 -5.43
C SER A 102 7.74 -0.29 -5.39
N LYS A 103 7.96 0.32 -4.22
CA LYS A 103 8.25 1.76 -4.10
C LYS A 103 7.14 2.71 -4.55
N MET A 104 5.91 2.24 -4.79
CA MET A 104 4.86 3.08 -5.38
C MET A 104 4.62 4.38 -4.60
N PHE A 105 4.64 4.34 -3.27
CA PHE A 105 4.49 5.49 -2.38
C PHE A 105 5.69 5.66 -1.43
N SER A 106 6.84 5.06 -1.75
CA SER A 106 8.03 5.14 -0.89
C SER A 106 8.55 6.57 -0.75
N GLU A 107 9.28 6.83 0.34
CA GLU A 107 9.92 8.10 0.66
C GLU A 107 8.95 9.26 0.91
N GLY A 108 7.66 9.00 1.11
CA GLY A 108 6.66 9.98 1.52
C GLY A 108 6.83 10.44 2.98
N LYS A 109 7.97 11.01 3.33
CA LYS A 109 8.34 11.36 4.72
C LYS A 109 7.33 12.29 5.39
N SER A 110 6.79 13.25 4.63
CA SER A 110 5.76 14.18 5.11
C SER A 110 4.33 13.66 4.97
N LEU A 111 4.12 12.50 4.34
CA LEU A 111 2.80 11.99 3.98
C LEU A 111 2.02 11.60 5.23
N GLU A 112 0.90 12.26 5.48
CA GLU A 112 0.07 12.03 6.66
C GLU A 112 -1.14 11.12 6.37
N SER A 113 -1.63 11.13 5.13
CA SER A 113 -2.81 10.36 4.71
C SER A 113 -2.85 10.05 3.21
N ILE A 114 -3.47 8.92 2.87
CA ILE A 114 -3.84 8.53 1.50
C ILE A 114 -5.34 8.29 1.47
N ASN A 115 -6.09 9.22 0.87
CA ASN A 115 -7.53 9.10 0.72
C ASN A 115 -7.88 8.44 -0.61
N GLY A 116 -8.94 7.63 -0.61
CA GLY A 116 -9.42 6.96 -1.83
C GLY A 116 -8.55 5.80 -2.29
N ILE A 117 -7.68 5.27 -1.42
CA ILE A 117 -6.81 4.13 -1.75
C ILE A 117 -7.58 2.87 -2.20
N ASN A 118 -8.85 2.76 -1.82
CA ASN A 118 -9.78 1.73 -2.33
C ASN A 118 -10.03 1.80 -3.85
N LEU A 119 -9.61 2.88 -4.52
CA LEU A 119 -9.64 3.00 -5.99
C LEU A 119 -8.45 2.34 -6.67
N LEU A 120 -7.43 1.94 -5.91
CA LEU A 120 -6.25 1.23 -6.40
C LEU A 120 -6.47 -0.28 -6.30
N ASN A 121 -6.67 -0.92 -7.45
CA ASN A 121 -6.88 -2.36 -7.53
C ASN A 121 -5.55 -3.10 -7.66
N THR A 122 -5.22 -3.94 -6.67
CA THR A 122 -3.93 -4.64 -6.58
C THR A 122 -3.97 -6.10 -7.06
N LYS A 123 -5.06 -6.58 -7.68
CA LYS A 123 -5.25 -8.00 -8.06
C LYS A 123 -4.20 -8.64 -8.97
N ASN A 124 -3.36 -7.82 -9.60
CA ASN A 124 -2.30 -8.25 -10.51
C ASN A 124 -0.90 -8.01 -9.96
N VAL A 125 -0.78 -7.44 -8.75
CA VAL A 125 0.50 -7.11 -8.15
C VAL A 125 1.20 -8.38 -7.70
N THR A 126 2.46 -8.56 -8.12
CA THR A 126 3.34 -9.64 -7.66
C THR A 126 4.46 -9.11 -6.76
N ASN A 127 4.74 -7.80 -6.81
CA ASN A 127 5.76 -7.16 -5.97
C ASN A 127 5.24 -5.89 -5.30
N MET A 128 5.18 -5.91 -3.97
CA MET A 128 4.79 -4.79 -3.08
C MET A 128 5.97 -4.30 -2.21
N SER A 129 7.21 -4.69 -2.53
CA SER A 129 8.36 -4.33 -1.72
C SER A 129 8.55 -2.81 -1.66
N GLU A 130 8.87 -2.31 -0.47
CA GLU A 130 9.04 -0.88 -0.20
C GLU A 130 7.81 0.01 -0.57
N MET A 131 6.61 -0.54 -0.79
CA MET A 131 5.47 0.23 -1.33
C MET A 131 5.13 1.48 -0.50
N PHE A 132 5.23 1.41 0.83
CA PHE A 132 5.06 2.53 1.76
C PHE A 132 6.34 2.79 2.57
N TYR A 133 7.49 2.40 2.06
CA TYR A 133 8.77 2.57 2.77
C TYR A 133 9.01 4.04 3.10
N ASN A 134 9.41 4.31 4.33
CA ASN A 134 9.76 5.64 4.83
C ASN A 134 8.64 6.69 4.74
N CYS A 135 7.38 6.24 4.80
CA CYS A 135 6.21 7.11 5.02
C CYS A 135 6.10 7.51 6.49
N GLY A 136 7.09 8.25 6.99
CA GLY A 136 7.32 8.48 8.42
C GLY A 136 6.16 9.12 9.18
N ASN A 137 5.40 10.03 8.54
CA ASN A 137 4.28 10.74 9.14
C ASN A 137 2.91 10.09 8.92
N LEU A 138 2.85 8.95 8.23
CA LEU A 138 1.59 8.29 7.90
C LEU A 138 1.00 7.72 9.19
N ARG A 139 -0.21 8.12 9.57
CA ARG A 139 -0.82 7.72 10.86
C ARG A 139 -1.77 6.54 10.73
N ASN A 140 -2.51 6.50 9.62
CA ASN A 140 -3.53 5.50 9.34
C ASN A 140 -3.48 5.11 7.86
N LEU A 141 -3.77 3.84 7.58
CA LEU A 141 -3.80 3.32 6.22
C LEU A 141 -4.84 2.18 6.15
N ASP A 142 -5.92 2.40 5.40
CA ASP A 142 -6.93 1.37 5.17
C ASP A 142 -6.56 0.55 3.92
N LEU A 143 -6.16 -0.71 4.14
CA LEU A 143 -5.77 -1.65 3.09
C LEU A 143 -6.82 -2.75 2.85
N SER A 144 -8.04 -2.58 3.35
CA SER A 144 -9.09 -3.60 3.27
C SER A 144 -9.45 -4.05 1.84
N ASN A 145 -9.17 -3.22 0.83
CA ASN A 145 -9.40 -3.53 -0.59
C ASN A 145 -8.19 -4.15 -1.31
N PHE A 146 -7.05 -4.30 -0.62
CA PHE A 146 -5.87 -4.89 -1.24
C PHE A 146 -6.08 -6.40 -1.43
N ASN A 147 -5.97 -6.84 -2.68
CA ASN A 147 -5.77 -8.24 -3.02
C ASN A 147 -4.27 -8.53 -3.08
N THR A 148 -3.81 -9.52 -2.31
CA THR A 148 -2.40 -9.92 -2.25
C THR A 148 -2.17 -11.36 -2.73
N ASP A 149 -3.16 -12.00 -3.37
CA ASP A 149 -3.13 -13.43 -3.72
C ASP A 149 -1.93 -13.80 -4.61
N LYS A 150 -1.44 -12.85 -5.42
CA LYS A 150 -0.32 -13.06 -6.34
C LYS A 150 1.01 -12.50 -5.84
N VAL A 151 1.04 -11.90 -4.66
CA VAL A 151 2.23 -11.19 -4.17
C VAL A 151 3.29 -12.20 -3.73
N ILE A 152 4.51 -11.99 -4.22
CA ILE A 152 5.70 -12.80 -3.95
C ILE A 152 6.66 -12.05 -3.02
N ASP A 153 6.72 -10.71 -3.12
CA ASP A 153 7.65 -9.88 -2.36
C ASP A 153 6.91 -8.76 -1.61
N MET A 154 7.02 -8.78 -0.28
CA MET A 154 6.50 -7.75 0.65
C MET A 154 7.64 -7.11 1.48
N GLY A 155 8.90 -7.29 1.06
CA GLY A 155 10.06 -6.79 1.78
C GLY A 155 9.99 -5.28 1.99
N ILE A 156 10.21 -4.82 3.22
CA ILE A 156 10.27 -3.40 3.59
C ILE A 156 8.95 -2.63 3.30
N MET A 157 7.82 -3.32 3.06
CA MET A 157 6.58 -2.68 2.60
C MET A 157 6.11 -1.52 3.50
N PHE A 158 6.23 -1.66 4.83
CA PHE A 158 5.90 -0.63 5.83
C PHE A 158 7.13 -0.14 6.61
N GLY A 159 8.34 -0.46 6.15
CA GLY A 159 9.56 -0.08 6.86
C GLY A 159 9.65 1.44 7.01
N GLY A 160 9.94 1.94 8.20
CA GLY A 160 10.05 3.38 8.46
C GLY A 160 8.73 4.15 8.54
N CYS A 161 7.58 3.48 8.58
CA CYS A 161 6.29 4.08 8.93
C CYS A 161 6.22 4.34 10.45
N ILE A 162 7.02 5.29 10.93
CA ILE A 162 7.26 5.52 12.37
C ILE A 162 5.97 5.90 13.10
N GLU A 163 5.09 6.68 12.47
CA GLU A 163 3.89 7.23 13.09
C GLU A 163 2.62 6.35 12.98
N ILE A 164 2.67 5.22 12.26
CA ILE A 164 1.55 4.27 12.20
C ILE A 164 1.33 3.66 13.59
N GLY A 165 0.15 3.91 14.17
CA GLY A 165 -0.23 3.36 15.48
C GLY A 165 -0.96 2.01 15.39
N GLU A 166 -1.75 1.83 14.33
CA GLU A 166 -2.55 0.64 14.06
C GLU A 166 -2.48 0.32 12.55
N LEU A 167 -2.43 -0.98 12.22
CA LEU A 167 -2.39 -1.45 10.85
C LEU A 167 -3.22 -2.73 10.74
N SER A 168 -4.29 -2.69 9.95
CA SER A 168 -5.15 -3.85 9.70
C SER A 168 -4.70 -4.61 8.46
N LEU A 169 -4.36 -5.89 8.64
CA LEU A 169 -3.85 -6.78 7.57
C LEU A 169 -4.72 -8.03 7.36
N GLN A 170 -5.94 -8.04 7.88
CA GLN A 170 -6.84 -9.21 7.85
C GLN A 170 -7.14 -9.74 6.44
N GLY A 171 -7.12 -8.85 5.43
CA GLY A 171 -7.35 -9.23 4.03
C GLY A 171 -6.12 -9.78 3.29
N PHE A 172 -4.96 -9.82 3.93
CA PHE A 172 -3.72 -10.24 3.28
C PHE A 172 -3.67 -11.77 3.17
N ASN A 173 -3.57 -12.26 1.95
CA ASN A 173 -3.11 -13.61 1.64
C ASN A 173 -1.59 -13.59 1.40
N THR A 174 -0.84 -14.36 2.16
CA THR A 174 0.63 -14.43 2.07
C THR A 174 1.14 -15.80 1.59
N GLU A 175 0.28 -16.69 1.10
CA GLU A 175 0.62 -18.08 0.74
C GLU A 175 1.70 -18.20 -0.36
N ASN A 176 1.89 -17.14 -1.14
CA ASN A 176 2.85 -17.07 -2.24
C ASN A 176 4.07 -16.19 -1.93
N VAL A 177 4.11 -15.55 -0.75
CA VAL A 177 5.17 -14.62 -0.39
C VAL A 177 6.44 -15.39 -0.04
N GLU A 178 7.55 -15.03 -0.69
CA GLU A 178 8.88 -15.59 -0.43
C GLU A 178 9.77 -14.62 0.38
N ASN A 179 9.47 -13.32 0.36
CA ASN A 179 10.27 -12.29 1.03
C ASN A 179 9.40 -11.36 1.91
N MET A 180 9.70 -11.34 3.21
CA MET A 180 9.10 -10.46 4.22
C MET A 180 10.19 -9.66 4.99
N ALA A 181 11.42 -9.60 4.46
CA ALA A 181 12.52 -8.93 5.12
C ALA A 181 12.16 -7.48 5.47
N ALA A 182 12.36 -7.10 6.73
CA ALA A 182 12.15 -5.74 7.24
C ALA A 182 10.75 -5.15 6.96
N MET A 183 9.72 -6.00 6.74
CA MET A 183 8.36 -5.55 6.40
C MET A 183 7.81 -4.49 7.35
N PHE A 184 8.09 -4.60 8.66
CA PHE A 184 7.67 -3.65 9.70
C PHE A 184 8.85 -2.94 10.38
N PHE A 185 10.05 -2.98 9.79
CA PHE A 185 11.25 -2.36 10.36
C PHE A 185 11.00 -0.89 10.73
N ARG A 186 11.33 -0.47 11.96
CA ARG A 186 11.12 0.90 12.45
C ARG A 186 9.66 1.40 12.42
N CYS A 187 8.66 0.51 12.55
CA CYS A 187 7.29 0.91 12.87
C CYS A 187 7.17 1.31 14.35
N GLY A 188 7.67 2.50 14.69
CA GLY A 188 7.93 2.92 16.07
C GLY A 188 6.69 3.08 16.96
N LYS A 189 5.55 3.50 16.42
CA LYS A 189 4.30 3.69 17.18
C LYS A 189 3.35 2.50 17.16
N LEU A 190 3.64 1.45 16.39
CA LEU A 190 2.79 0.29 16.26
C LEU A 190 2.72 -0.47 17.60
N LYS A 191 1.55 -0.47 18.25
CA LYS A 191 1.38 -1.06 19.59
C LYS A 191 1.02 -2.54 19.57
N SER A 192 0.24 -2.92 18.57
CA SER A 192 -0.25 -4.27 18.34
C SER A 192 -0.32 -4.52 16.85
N LEU A 193 -0.12 -5.77 16.46
CA LEU A 193 -0.21 -6.18 15.07
C LEU A 193 -0.79 -7.59 15.03
N ASP A 194 -1.90 -7.76 14.31
CA ASP A 194 -2.48 -9.06 14.05
C ASP A 194 -1.93 -9.61 12.72
N VAL A 195 -1.16 -10.69 12.82
CA VAL A 195 -0.59 -11.45 11.70
C VAL A 195 -1.04 -12.92 11.75
N SER A 196 -2.14 -13.21 12.45
CA SER A 196 -2.64 -14.57 12.58
C SER A 196 -3.05 -15.20 11.25
N ASN A 197 -3.42 -14.37 10.26
CA ASN A 197 -3.76 -14.79 8.90
C ASN A 197 -2.54 -15.06 7.99
N PHE A 198 -1.32 -14.77 8.44
CA PHE A 198 -0.13 -14.96 7.59
C PHE A 198 0.21 -16.44 7.46
N ASN A 199 0.23 -16.93 6.22
CA ASN A 199 0.89 -18.17 5.84
C ASN A 199 2.33 -17.86 5.43
N THR A 200 3.30 -18.39 6.18
CA THR A 200 4.73 -18.14 5.93
C THR A 200 5.48 -19.34 5.39
N GLU A 201 4.78 -20.42 4.98
CA GLU A 201 5.40 -21.69 4.57
C GLU A 201 6.43 -21.52 3.45
N LYS A 202 6.23 -20.57 2.53
CA LYS A 202 7.15 -20.31 1.40
C LYS A 202 8.18 -19.21 1.69
N VAL A 203 8.10 -18.54 2.83
CA VAL A 203 8.98 -17.40 3.12
C VAL A 203 10.41 -17.89 3.35
N LYS A 204 11.35 -17.31 2.61
CA LYS A 204 12.79 -17.59 2.72
C LYS A 204 13.52 -16.52 3.53
N ASN A 205 13.00 -15.29 3.56
CA ASN A 205 13.68 -14.16 4.21
C ASN A 205 12.74 -13.37 5.13
N MET A 206 13.07 -13.34 6.41
CA MET A 206 12.41 -12.58 7.49
C MET A 206 13.39 -11.66 8.24
N ARG A 207 14.57 -11.40 7.67
CA ARG A 207 15.59 -10.56 8.30
C ARG A 207 14.99 -9.22 8.74
N ASN A 208 15.23 -8.80 9.99
CA ASN A 208 14.76 -7.53 10.55
C ASN A 208 13.22 -7.30 10.52
N MET A 209 12.38 -8.32 10.29
CA MET A 209 10.94 -8.14 10.03
C MET A 209 10.23 -7.23 11.05
N PHE A 210 10.57 -7.35 12.34
CA PHE A 210 10.04 -6.58 13.45
C PHE A 210 11.12 -5.80 14.22
N SER A 211 12.23 -5.47 13.57
CA SER A 211 13.36 -4.77 14.19
C SER A 211 13.03 -3.29 14.42
N VAL A 212 13.44 -2.75 15.57
CA VAL A 212 13.19 -1.34 15.99
C VAL A 212 11.69 -0.98 16.05
N CYS A 213 10.82 -1.93 16.38
CA CYS A 213 9.40 -1.69 16.65
C CYS A 213 9.22 -1.28 18.12
N GLU A 214 9.56 -0.04 18.45
CA GLU A 214 9.64 0.45 19.83
C GLU A 214 8.28 0.61 20.56
N GLY A 215 7.18 0.47 19.83
CA GLY A 215 5.81 0.53 20.36
C GLY A 215 5.22 -0.84 20.68
N LEU A 216 5.75 -1.91 20.08
CA LEU A 216 5.16 -3.24 20.11
C LEU A 216 5.51 -3.93 21.44
N GLU A 217 4.50 -4.36 22.20
CA GLU A 217 4.69 -4.94 23.54
C GLU A 217 4.53 -6.47 23.55
N GLU A 218 3.59 -6.97 22.76
CA GLU A 218 3.29 -8.39 22.59
C GLU A 218 3.08 -8.70 21.11
N LEU A 219 3.46 -9.91 20.70
CA LEU A 219 3.25 -10.38 19.33
C LEU A 219 2.90 -11.86 19.32
N ASP A 220 1.80 -12.22 18.66
CA ASP A 220 1.44 -13.61 18.37
C ASP A 220 1.84 -13.96 16.94
N ILE A 221 2.87 -14.79 16.80
CA ILE A 221 3.31 -15.37 15.52
C ILE A 221 3.13 -16.89 15.53
N SER A 222 2.17 -17.41 16.30
CA SER A 222 1.94 -18.86 16.38
C SER A 222 1.52 -19.50 15.05
N SER A 223 1.05 -18.69 14.09
CA SER A 223 0.77 -19.11 12.72
C SER A 223 2.02 -19.31 11.86
N PHE A 224 3.19 -18.78 12.25
CA PHE A 224 4.36 -18.78 11.39
C PHE A 224 4.97 -20.19 11.27
N ASP A 225 5.07 -20.68 10.04
CA ASP A 225 5.91 -21.81 9.65
C ASP A 225 7.25 -21.26 9.14
N THR A 226 8.33 -21.50 9.89
CA THR A 226 9.65 -20.93 9.56
C THR A 226 10.66 -21.98 9.08
N LYS A 227 10.20 -23.20 8.78
CA LYS A 227 11.09 -24.31 8.35
C LYS A 227 11.88 -24.02 7.09
N ASN A 228 11.33 -23.19 6.20
CA ASN A 228 11.94 -22.81 4.92
C ASN A 228 12.65 -21.45 4.99
N VAL A 229 12.70 -20.79 6.15
CA VAL A 229 13.36 -19.49 6.30
C VAL A 229 14.86 -19.68 6.33
N GLU A 230 15.53 -19.14 5.32
CA GLU A 230 16.99 -19.15 5.16
C GLU A 230 17.66 -18.00 5.93
N ASN A 231 16.95 -16.88 6.13
CA ASN A 231 17.48 -15.72 6.83
C ASN A 231 16.44 -15.10 7.78
N MET A 232 16.70 -15.20 9.08
CA MET A 232 15.88 -14.63 10.16
C MET A 232 16.67 -13.66 11.05
N ARG A 233 17.81 -13.18 10.56
CA ARG A 233 18.75 -12.40 11.38
C ARG A 233 18.09 -11.12 11.89
N ASP A 234 18.39 -10.78 13.15
CA ASP A 234 17.97 -9.52 13.78
C ASP A 234 16.43 -9.29 13.79
N MET A 235 15.60 -10.34 13.70
CA MET A 235 14.14 -10.23 13.51
C MET A 235 13.45 -9.30 14.52
N PHE A 236 13.88 -9.34 15.79
CA PHE A 236 13.33 -8.52 16.88
C PHE A 236 14.33 -7.51 17.47
N ARG A 237 15.45 -7.27 16.78
CA ARG A 237 16.53 -6.45 17.32
C ARG A 237 16.04 -5.03 17.65
N ASN A 238 16.47 -4.51 18.81
CA ASN A 238 16.14 -3.16 19.29
C ASN A 238 14.64 -2.87 19.45
N SER A 239 13.76 -3.88 19.45
CA SER A 239 12.34 -3.74 19.79
C SER A 239 12.15 -3.82 21.30
N ASN A 240 12.72 -2.84 22.01
CA ASN A 240 12.98 -2.90 23.46
C ASN A 240 11.72 -2.99 24.35
N LYS A 241 10.53 -2.71 23.81
CA LYS A 241 9.25 -2.86 24.53
C LYS A 241 8.60 -4.23 24.33
N LEU A 242 9.07 -5.03 23.37
CA LEU A 242 8.52 -6.35 23.09
C LEU A 242 8.90 -7.29 24.25
N ARG A 243 7.93 -7.67 25.07
CA ARG A 243 8.14 -8.48 26.28
C ARG A 243 7.73 -9.93 26.07
N SER A 244 6.79 -10.19 25.17
CA SER A 244 6.23 -11.51 24.94
C SER A 244 6.08 -11.78 23.44
N VAL A 245 6.62 -12.91 22.99
CA VAL A 245 6.35 -13.44 21.65
C VAL A 245 5.77 -14.84 21.80
N LYS A 246 4.57 -15.05 21.27
CA LYS A 246 3.94 -16.37 21.24
C LYS A 246 4.29 -17.06 19.93
N ILE A 247 4.80 -18.28 20.01
CA ILE A 247 5.21 -19.08 18.85
C ILE A 247 4.40 -20.37 18.73
N GLY A 248 4.42 -20.98 17.54
CA GLY A 248 3.72 -22.23 17.25
C GLY A 248 4.70 -23.38 17.01
N GLU A 249 4.18 -24.60 16.89
CA GLU A 249 4.98 -25.82 16.71
C GLU A 249 5.82 -25.85 15.42
N LYS A 250 5.44 -25.02 14.43
CA LYS A 250 6.14 -24.90 13.15
C LYS A 250 7.24 -23.84 13.16
N PHE A 251 7.41 -23.12 14.27
CA PHE A 251 8.48 -22.13 14.43
C PHE A 251 9.80 -22.84 14.77
N VAL A 252 10.73 -22.81 13.82
CA VAL A 252 12.10 -23.29 13.98
C VAL A 252 13.01 -22.10 14.31
N TYR A 253 13.69 -22.18 15.46
CA TYR A 253 14.71 -21.21 15.84
C TYR A 253 15.93 -21.33 14.92
N THR A 254 16.49 -20.21 14.52
CA THR A 254 17.85 -20.17 13.95
C THR A 254 18.79 -19.53 14.98
N GLU A 255 20.06 -19.94 15.02
CA GLU A 255 21.06 -19.37 15.94
C GLU A 255 21.16 -17.83 15.80
N ASP A 256 20.80 -17.30 14.62
CA ASP A 256 20.79 -15.88 14.27
C ASP A 256 19.44 -15.16 14.53
N SER A 257 18.38 -15.86 14.96
CA SER A 257 17.01 -15.32 15.06
C SER A 257 16.82 -14.23 16.12
N CYS A 258 17.88 -13.87 16.85
CA CYS A 258 17.99 -12.76 17.79
C CYS A 258 16.67 -12.48 18.52
N LEU A 259 16.28 -13.39 19.41
CA LEU A 259 15.44 -13.00 20.53
C LEU A 259 16.23 -11.94 21.31
N ALA A 260 15.71 -10.71 21.39
CA ALA A 260 16.35 -9.68 22.19
C ALA A 260 16.44 -10.17 23.66
N GLU A 261 17.49 -9.75 24.37
CA GLU A 261 17.61 -10.04 25.79
C GLU A 261 16.33 -9.61 26.54
N GLY A 262 15.71 -10.54 27.27
CA GLY A 262 14.50 -10.26 28.05
C GLY A 262 13.17 -10.54 27.36
N ILE A 263 13.14 -11.02 26.11
CA ILE A 263 11.90 -11.51 25.49
C ILE A 263 11.50 -12.85 26.09
N ILE A 264 10.28 -12.95 26.62
CA ILE A 264 9.68 -14.21 27.05
C ILE A 264 9.04 -14.88 25.84
N ILE A 265 9.47 -16.11 25.54
CA ILE A 265 8.83 -16.96 24.53
C ILE A 265 7.75 -17.80 25.20
N LYS A 266 6.55 -17.76 24.62
CA LYS A 266 5.37 -18.51 25.09
C LYS A 266 4.86 -19.46 24.03
#